data_AF-A0A498Q7N2-F1
#
_entry.id   AF-A0A498Q7N2-F1
#
_cell.length_a   1.000
_cell.length_b   1.000
_cell.length_c   1.000
_cell.angle_alpha   90.00
_cell.angle_beta   90.00
_cell.angle_gamma   90.00
#
_symmetry.space_group_name_H-M   'P 1'
#
loop_
_entity.id
_entity.type
_entity.pdbx_description
1 polymer ?
#
loop_
_entity_poly.entity_id
_entity_poly.type
_entity_poly.pdbx_seq_one_letter_code
_entity_poly.pdbx_strand_id
1 'polypeptide(L)'
;MCLAPTAEKARERLERSTFELFRTSLRDTVMKGVSLDKYVADNLIGTPEQVCAKVAAFERAGLDGFYATLFVANTVSEMLEQMRLFAKYVIPASRPPGLSADPER
;
A
#
# COMPACT_ATOMS: atom_id res chain seq x y z
N MET A 1 -2.40 0.11 -1.91
CA MET A 1 -0.94 -0.11 -1.81
C MET A 1 -0.29 0.29 -3.12
N CYS A 2 0.69 1.18 -3.07
CA CYS A 2 1.49 1.61 -4.22
C CYS A 2 2.91 1.98 -3.78
N LEU A 3 3.89 1.18 -4.20
CA LEU A 3 5.31 1.42 -4.01
C LEU A 3 5.93 1.96 -5.28
N ALA A 4 6.73 3.03 -5.14
CA ALA A 4 7.54 3.59 -6.21
C ALA A 4 8.87 4.14 -5.67
N PRO A 5 9.88 4.40 -6.53
CA PRO A 5 11.16 4.95 -6.09
C PRO A 5 11.07 6.35 -5.46
N THR A 6 10.02 7.11 -5.74
CA THR A 6 9.75 8.42 -5.13
C THR A 6 8.28 8.56 -4.75
N ALA A 7 7.97 9.45 -3.82
CA ALA A 7 6.61 9.73 -3.39
C ALA A 7 5.76 10.29 -4.56
N GLU A 8 6.36 11.15 -5.38
CA GLU A 8 5.74 11.74 -6.57
C GLU A 8 5.37 10.65 -7.59
N LYS A 9 6.25 9.67 -7.79
CA LYS A 9 5.95 8.55 -8.70
C LYS A 9 4.86 7.64 -8.17
N ALA A 10 4.79 7.42 -6.86
CA ALA A 10 3.70 6.67 -6.24
C ALA A 10 2.37 7.41 -6.40
N ARG A 11 2.39 8.74 -6.23
CA ARG A 11 1.22 9.60 -6.44
C ARG A 11 0.78 9.61 -7.91
N GLU A 12 1.70 9.81 -8.84
CA GLU A 12 1.40 9.79 -10.29
C GLU A 12 0.77 8.45 -10.69
N ARG A 13 1.32 7.33 -10.20
CA ARG A 13 0.79 6.00 -10.48
C ARG A 13 -0.62 5.82 -9.92
N LEU A 14 -0.91 6.36 -8.74
CA LEU A 14 -2.27 6.38 -8.17
C LEU A 14 -3.22 7.21 -9.05
N GLU A 15 -2.88 8.46 -9.34
CA GLU A 15 -3.73 9.39 -10.10
C GLU A 15 -4.07 8.87 -11.50
N ARG A 16 -3.15 8.12 -12.12
CA ARG A 16 -3.32 7.54 -13.46
C ARG A 16 -3.90 6.12 -13.47
N SER A 17 -4.28 5.60 -12.31
CA SER A 17 -4.74 4.21 -12.20
C SER A 17 -6.25 4.06 -12.43
N THR A 18 -6.68 2.90 -12.93
CA THR A 18 -8.09 2.48 -12.91
C THR A 18 -8.63 2.44 -11.48
N PHE A 19 -7.75 2.24 -10.49
CA PHE A 19 -8.11 2.37 -9.08
C PHE A 19 -8.61 3.78 -8.73
N GLU A 20 -8.08 4.85 -9.33
CA GLU A 20 -8.58 6.21 -9.10
C GLU A 20 -9.99 6.42 -9.65
N LEU A 21 -10.34 5.78 -10.77
CA LEU A 21 -11.70 5.76 -11.29
C LEU A 21 -12.65 5.05 -10.31
N PHE A 22 -12.23 3.91 -9.77
CA PHE A 22 -12.96 3.19 -8.73
C PHE A 22 -13.09 4.02 -7.44
N ARG A 23 -12.02 4.66 -6.98
CA ARG A 23 -12.05 5.51 -5.79
C ARG A 23 -12.99 6.69 -5.97
N THR A 24 -12.98 7.30 -7.16
CA THR A 24 -13.86 8.43 -7.51
C THR A 24 -15.33 8.00 -7.52
N SER A 25 -15.67 6.79 -7.96
CA SER A 25 -17.06 6.30 -7.91
C SER A 25 -17.57 6.11 -6.48
N LEU A 26 -16.68 5.95 -5.50
CA LEU A 26 -17.01 5.85 -4.07
C LEU A 26 -17.07 7.20 -3.35
N ARG A 27 -16.80 8.31 -4.04
CA ARG A 27 -16.67 9.65 -3.43
C ARG A 27 -17.93 10.10 -2.68
N ASP A 28 -19.11 9.68 -3.12
CA ASP A 28 -20.38 10.08 -2.49
C ASP A 28 -20.86 9.08 -1.42
N THR A 29 -20.09 8.01 -1.18
CA THR A 29 -20.42 6.95 -0.20
C THR A 29 -19.32 6.84 0.86
N VAL A 30 -18.57 5.74 0.86
CA VAL A 30 -17.56 5.39 1.86
C VAL A 30 -16.33 6.30 1.80
N MET A 31 -16.10 7.01 0.69
CA MET A 31 -15.01 7.97 0.52
C MET A 31 -15.47 9.43 0.66
N LYS A 32 -16.67 9.68 1.19
CA LYS A 32 -17.20 11.04 1.36
C LYS A 32 -16.31 11.88 2.27
N GLY A 33 -15.85 13.01 1.75
CA GLY A 33 -14.97 13.94 2.48
C GLY A 33 -13.50 13.51 2.55
N VAL A 34 -13.12 12.39 1.91
CA VAL A 34 -11.71 11.94 1.87
C VAL A 34 -11.01 12.57 0.66
N SER A 35 -10.13 13.55 0.92
CA SER A 35 -9.26 14.11 -0.11
C SER A 35 -8.22 13.09 -0.59
N LEU A 36 -7.67 13.29 -1.80
CA LEU A 36 -6.59 12.44 -2.30
C LEU A 36 -5.36 12.50 -1.38
N ASP A 37 -5.03 13.67 -0.85
CA ASP A 37 -3.90 13.84 0.08
C ASP A 37 -4.12 13.05 1.38
N LYS A 38 -5.32 13.11 1.94
CA LYS A 38 -5.69 12.31 3.12
C LYS A 38 -5.62 10.81 2.79
N TYR A 39 -6.14 10.41 1.63
CA TYR A 39 -6.08 9.02 1.19
C TYR A 39 -4.64 8.51 1.07
N VAL A 40 -3.75 9.29 0.46
CA VAL A 40 -2.32 8.96 0.34
C VAL A 40 -1.65 8.91 1.71
N ALA A 41 -1.98 9.81 2.63
CA ALA A 41 -1.44 9.80 3.99
C ALA A 41 -1.84 8.54 4.77
N ASP A 42 -3.12 8.15 4.68
CA ASP A 42 -3.71 7.07 5.48
C ASP A 42 -3.54 5.67 4.87
N ASN A 43 -2.97 5.55 3.67
CA ASN A 43 -2.77 4.28 2.98
C ASN A 43 -1.29 3.98 2.71
N LEU A 44 -1.00 2.71 2.40
CA LEU A 44 0.33 2.20 2.04
C LEU A 44 0.77 2.68 0.64
N ILE A 45 0.97 3.98 0.48
CA ILE A 45 1.38 4.65 -0.76
C ILE A 45 2.63 5.49 -0.49
N GLY A 46 3.67 5.31 -1.30
CA GLY A 46 4.91 6.08 -1.22
C GLY A 46 6.16 5.29 -1.62
N THR A 47 7.30 5.74 -1.11
CA THR A 47 8.58 5.00 -1.14
C THR A 47 8.54 3.77 -0.22
N PRO A 48 9.40 2.76 -0.44
CA PRO A 48 9.54 1.64 0.49
C PRO A 48 9.71 2.06 1.95
N GLU A 49 10.56 3.06 2.21
CA GLU A 49 10.86 3.56 3.54
C GLU A 49 9.62 4.20 4.18
N GLN A 50 8.91 5.04 3.43
CA GLN A 50 7.67 5.67 3.89
C GLN A 50 6.58 4.64 4.19
N VAL A 51 6.43 3.62 3.33
CA VAL A 51 5.42 2.57 3.52
C VAL A 51 5.75 1.72 4.75
N CYS A 52 7.01 1.33 4.94
CA CYS A 52 7.43 0.60 6.15
C CYS A 52 7.21 1.43 7.42
N ALA A 53 7.51 2.73 7.39
CA ALA A 53 7.24 3.62 8.52
C ALA A 53 5.74 3.70 8.85
N LYS A 54 4.86 3.73 7.83
CA LYS A 54 3.40 3.67 8.02
C LYS A 54 2.96 2.34 8.62
N VAL A 55 3.48 1.22 8.13
CA VAL A 55 3.19 -0.11 8.70
C VAL A 55 3.54 -0.16 10.18
N ALA A 56 4.74 0.28 10.55
CA ALA A 56 5.16 0.35 11.96
C ALA A 56 4.29 1.30 12.79
N ALA A 57 3.78 2.39 12.19
CA ALA A 57 2.85 3.29 12.87
C ALA A 57 1.48 2.64 13.11
N PHE A 58 0.96 1.90 12.13
CA PHE A 58 -0.29 1.15 12.28
C PHE A 58 -0.18 0.02 13.31
N GLU A 59 0.93 -0.70 13.32
CA GLU A 59 1.22 -1.73 14.33
C GLU A 59 1.23 -1.12 15.74
N ARG A 60 1.91 0.01 15.94
CA ARG A 60 1.90 0.74 17.23
C ARG A 60 0.51 1.24 17.63
N ALA A 61 -0.38 1.45 16.67
CA ALA A 61 -1.78 1.81 16.91
C ALA A 61 -2.69 0.60 17.19
N GLY A 62 -2.14 -0.63 17.19
CA GLY A 62 -2.87 -1.87 17.48
C GLY A 62 -3.50 -2.52 16.26
N LEU A 63 -3.05 -2.21 15.03
CA LEU A 63 -3.52 -2.89 13.83
C LEU A 63 -2.81 -4.23 13.65
N ASP A 64 -3.55 -5.33 13.72
CA ASP A 64 -3.00 -6.69 13.58
C ASP A 64 -2.82 -7.16 12.12
N GLY A 65 -3.41 -6.45 11.16
CA GLY A 65 -3.30 -6.84 9.75
C GLY A 65 -4.00 -5.91 8.77
N PHE A 66 -3.61 -6.04 7.50
CA PHE A 66 -4.17 -5.29 6.37
C PHE A 66 -5.10 -6.17 5.53
N TYR A 67 -6.32 -6.43 6.02
CA TYR A 67 -7.26 -7.41 5.45
C TYR A 67 -7.84 -7.04 4.08
N ALA A 68 -7.85 -5.76 3.72
CA ALA A 68 -8.43 -5.25 2.47
C ALA A 68 -7.38 -4.49 1.63
N THR A 69 -6.22 -5.11 1.42
CA THR A 69 -5.13 -4.48 0.67
C THR A 69 -5.37 -4.53 -0.84
N LEU A 70 -5.68 -3.39 -1.44
CA LEU A 70 -5.79 -3.23 -2.89
C LEU A 70 -4.47 -2.77 -3.50
N PHE A 71 -4.09 -3.31 -4.66
CA PHE A 71 -2.87 -2.94 -5.39
C PHE A 71 -3.19 -1.94 -6.49
N VAL A 72 -2.50 -0.79 -6.48
CA VAL A 72 -2.66 0.24 -7.51
C VAL A 72 -1.94 -0.20 -8.78
N ALA A 73 -2.71 -0.56 -9.80
CA ALA A 73 -2.21 -1.02 -11.09
C ALA A 73 -3.27 -0.84 -12.18
N ASN A 74 -2.82 -0.72 -13.43
CA ASN A 74 -3.66 -0.73 -14.63
C ASN A 74 -3.63 -2.07 -15.35
N THR A 75 -2.60 -2.89 -15.09
CA THR A 75 -2.44 -4.22 -15.70
C THR A 75 -2.09 -5.27 -14.65
N VAL A 76 -2.30 -6.55 -14.98
CA VAL A 76 -1.88 -7.67 -14.13
C VAL A 76 -0.37 -7.66 -13.90
N SER A 77 0.42 -7.29 -14.91
CA SER A 77 1.88 -7.21 -14.79
C SER A 77 2.31 -6.19 -13.73
N GLU A 78 1.70 -5.00 -13.75
CA GLU A 78 1.94 -3.96 -12.74
C GLU A 78 1.46 -4.40 -11.36
N MET A 79 0.31 -5.09 -11.27
CA MET A 79 -0.17 -5.64 -10.01
C MET A 79 0.85 -6.62 -9.41
N LEU A 80 1.38 -7.55 -10.22
CA LEU A 80 2.41 -8.49 -9.80
C LEU A 80 3.73 -7.80 -9.42
N GLU A 81 4.10 -6.72 -10.12
CA GLU A 81 5.24 -5.88 -9.73
C GLU A 81 5.03 -5.30 -8.33
N GLN A 82 3.86 -4.72 -8.07
CA GLN A 82 3.52 -4.17 -6.75
C GLN A 82 3.54 -5.26 -5.65
N MET A 83 3.02 -6.46 -5.94
CA MET A 83 3.09 -7.60 -5.01
C MET A 83 4.54 -8.01 -4.71
N ARG A 84 5.42 -8.05 -5.73
CA ARG A 84 6.84 -8.34 -5.54
C ARG A 84 7.54 -7.27 -4.69
N LEU A 85 7.25 -6.00 -4.93
CA LEU A 85 7.80 -4.90 -4.13
C LEU A 85 7.34 -4.97 -2.68
N PHE A 86 6.05 -5.27 -2.46
CA PHE A 86 5.49 -5.47 -1.13
C PHE A 86 6.18 -6.63 -0.40
N ALA A 87 6.32 -7.78 -1.06
CA ALA A 87 7.00 -8.95 -0.51
C ALA A 87 8.49 -8.69 -0.22
N LYS A 88 9.15 -7.89 -1.06
CA LYS A 88 10.57 -7.55 -0.91
C LYS A 88 10.82 -6.58 0.24
N TYR A 89 9.99 -5.55 0.41
CA TYR A 89 10.27 -4.44 1.33
C TYR A 89 9.41 -4.44 2.58
N VAL A 90 8.12 -4.72 2.45
CA VAL A 90 7.15 -4.49 3.53
C VAL A 90 7.02 -5.72 4.44
N ILE A 91 6.89 -6.92 3.87
CA ILE A 91 6.78 -8.17 4.65
C ILE A 91 7.98 -8.37 5.59
N PRO A 92 9.25 -8.18 5.16
CA PRO A 92 10.40 -8.37 6.04
C PRO A 92 10.43 -7.34 7.17
N ALA A 93 9.97 -6.11 6.91
CA ALA A 93 9.94 -5.03 7.90
C ALA A 93 8.85 -5.23 8.97
N SER A 94 7.77 -5.96 8.65
CA SER A 94 6.67 -6.26 9.56
C SER A 94 6.80 -7.63 10.25
N ARG A 95 7.95 -8.29 10.14
CA ARG A 95 8.12 -9.65 10.64
C ARG A 95 8.44 -9.65 12.13
N PRO A 96 7.66 -10.36 12.97
CA PRO A 96 8.01 -10.50 14.38
C PRO A 96 9.32 -11.29 14.54
N PRO A 97 10.14 -10.99 15.56
CA PRO A 97 11.36 -11.74 15.84
C PRO A 97 11.04 -13.24 16.01
N GLY A 98 11.65 -14.10 15.22
CA GLY A 98 11.56 -15.57 15.37
C GLY A 98 10.78 -16.32 14.29
N LEU A 99 10.07 -15.65 13.37
CA LEU A 99 9.49 -16.31 12.19
C LEU A 99 10.58 -16.51 11.12
N SER A 100 11.02 -17.74 10.84
CA SER A 100 12.05 -18.02 9.83
C SER A 100 11.50 -17.85 8.41
N ALA A 101 12.34 -17.42 7.45
CA ALA A 101 11.95 -17.21 6.04
C ALA A 101 11.78 -18.51 5.25
N ASP A 102 11.77 -19.64 5.95
CA ASP A 102 11.92 -20.95 5.35
C ASP A 102 10.53 -21.52 5.05
N PRO A 103 10.13 -21.65 3.77
CA PRO A 103 8.83 -22.22 3.41
C PRO A 103 8.74 -23.74 3.67
N GLU A 104 9.83 -24.38 4.13
CA GLU A 104 9.92 -25.84 4.35
C GLU A 104 10.15 -26.26 5.82
N ARG A 105 9.75 -25.45 6.81
CA ARG A 105 9.63 -25.90 8.21
C ARG A 105 8.19 -25.98 8.68
#